data_AF-D9PKZ1-F1
#
_entry.id   AF-D9PKZ1-F1
#
_cell.length_a   1.000
_cell.length_b   1.000
_cell.length_c   1.000
_cell.angle_alpha   90.00
_cell.angle_beta   90.00
_cell.angle_gamma   90.00
#
_symmetry.space_group_name_H-M   'P 1'
#
loop_
_entity.id
_entity.type
_entity.pdbx_description
1 polymer ?
#
loop_
_entity_poly.entity_id
_entity_poly.type
_entity_poly.pdbx_seq_one_letter_code
_entity_poly.pdbx_strand_id
1 'polypeptide(L)'
;SLAGAQEKDAFLRWGDRWLKPRGATPTTHIFKLPLGLVGGRRADFSTSVDNEWLCLRVMAAYGLPTARAEIATFGQQRVLVVERFDRTLSRDGTRLLRLMQEDFCQATGTSPLLKYENEGGPGLPQLFTLAQQSVNAEQDLRTLMAAQVVFWLLRAPDGHAKNFSIQLLAGQTGRFRLAPLYDVMSAYPVIGDGPNQWSGRDLKLAMALLGRNRHFHFHTIRRRHFNSTAKKVGYGESAEPLLRDLIERTPAVVDQVRAELPAGFSQVVADKVLGGLLAAARALETDRDAGT
;
A
#
# COMPACT_ATOMS: atom_id res chain seq x y z
N SER A 1 -3.52 -10.24 -18.70
CA SER A 1 -4.30 -10.45 -17.48
C SER A 1 -3.76 -9.56 -16.36
N LEU A 2 -4.62 -8.99 -15.52
CA LEU A 2 -4.27 -8.21 -14.33
C LEU A 2 -4.87 -8.94 -13.11
N ALA A 3 -4.15 -8.99 -12.00
CA ALA A 3 -4.66 -9.57 -10.76
C ALA A 3 -5.43 -8.53 -9.92
N GLY A 4 -6.20 -9.02 -8.93
CA GLY A 4 -6.94 -8.22 -7.95
C GLY A 4 -8.45 -8.25 -8.16
N ALA A 5 -9.21 -7.95 -7.11
CA ALA A 5 -10.68 -8.08 -7.10
C ALA A 5 -11.42 -6.85 -7.65
N GLN A 6 -10.77 -5.68 -7.66
CA GLN A 6 -11.33 -4.45 -8.22
C GLN A 6 -11.41 -4.51 -9.74
N GLU A 7 -12.52 -4.06 -10.30
CA GLU A 7 -12.67 -3.91 -11.75
C GLU A 7 -11.61 -2.95 -12.29
N LYS A 8 -10.85 -3.43 -13.27
CA LYS A 8 -9.70 -2.71 -13.82
C LYS A 8 -9.45 -3.10 -15.27
N ASP A 9 -8.93 -2.15 -16.03
CA ASP A 9 -8.40 -2.37 -17.37
C ASP A 9 -6.97 -1.79 -17.45
N ALA A 10 -6.28 -1.96 -18.58
CA ALA A 10 -4.98 -1.35 -18.79
C ALA A 10 -4.82 -0.83 -20.21
N PHE A 11 -4.21 0.35 -20.32
CA PHE A 11 -4.02 1.06 -21.57
C PHE A 11 -2.55 1.47 -21.78
N LEU A 12 -2.21 1.76 -23.03
CA LEU A 12 -0.93 2.36 -23.40
C LEU A 12 -1.09 3.88 -23.43
N ARG A 13 -0.21 4.60 -22.74
CA ARG A 13 0.03 6.04 -22.94
C ARG A 13 1.25 6.17 -23.83
N TRP A 14 1.10 6.79 -25.00
CA TRP A 14 2.22 7.06 -25.90
C TRP A 14 2.13 8.51 -26.37
N GLY A 15 3.11 9.33 -25.98
CA GLY A 15 2.93 10.78 -25.97
C GLY A 15 1.73 11.18 -25.10
N ASP A 16 0.90 12.08 -25.61
CA ASP A 16 -0.30 12.58 -24.90
C ASP A 16 -1.59 11.82 -25.22
N ARG A 17 -1.49 10.57 -25.70
CA ARG A 17 -2.67 9.79 -26.12
C ARG A 17 -2.79 8.46 -25.38
N TRP A 18 -4.04 8.14 -25.05
CA TRP A 18 -4.44 6.80 -24.59
C TRP A 18 -4.75 5.92 -25.80
N LEU A 19 -4.14 4.73 -25.81
CA LEU A 19 -4.22 3.76 -26.90
C LEU A 19 -4.57 2.38 -26.34
N LYS A 20 -5.38 1.63 -27.09
CA LYS A 20 -5.61 0.20 -26.84
C LYS A 20 -4.52 -0.60 -27.55
N PRO A 21 -3.65 -1.33 -26.82
CA PRO A 21 -2.57 -2.07 -27.44
C PRO A 21 -3.09 -3.24 -28.30
N ARG A 22 -2.30 -3.63 -29.30
CA ARG A 22 -2.55 -4.80 -30.16
C ARG A 22 -1.37 -5.77 -30.10
N GLY A 23 -1.64 -7.06 -30.25
CA GLY A 23 -0.62 -8.12 -30.25
C GLY A 23 0.23 -8.10 -28.98
N ALA A 24 1.56 -8.12 -29.14
CA ALA A 24 2.51 -8.12 -28.03
C ALA A 24 2.79 -6.73 -27.42
N THR A 25 2.18 -5.66 -27.93
CA THR A 25 2.38 -4.29 -27.43
C THR A 25 2.00 -4.20 -25.95
N PRO A 26 2.88 -3.75 -25.04
CA PRO A 26 2.55 -3.65 -23.63
C PRO A 26 1.61 -2.47 -23.33
N THR A 27 0.80 -2.63 -22.28
CA THR A 27 0.17 -1.49 -21.60
C THR A 27 1.17 -0.80 -20.67
N THR A 28 0.93 0.47 -20.37
CA THR A 28 1.76 1.30 -19.47
C THR A 28 1.04 1.72 -18.20
N HIS A 29 -0.29 1.69 -18.19
CA HIS A 29 -1.09 2.17 -17.07
C HIS A 29 -2.23 1.20 -16.78
N ILE A 30 -2.58 1.07 -15.51
CA ILE A 30 -3.75 0.34 -15.02
C ILE A 30 -4.81 1.36 -14.64
N PHE A 31 -6.02 1.15 -15.13
CA PHE A 31 -7.18 1.98 -14.88
C PHE A 31 -8.04 1.24 -13.88
N LYS A 32 -8.24 1.82 -12.69
CA LYS A 32 -9.08 1.23 -11.65
C LYS A 32 -10.38 2.02 -11.52
N LEU A 33 -11.49 1.31 -11.58
CA LEU A 33 -12.83 1.87 -11.44
C LEU A 33 -13.26 1.90 -9.97
N PRO A 34 -14.21 2.77 -9.58
CA PRO A 34 -14.79 2.78 -8.24
C PRO A 34 -15.33 1.39 -7.84
N LEU A 35 -15.08 0.98 -6.58
CA LEU A 35 -15.45 -0.35 -6.09
C LEU A 35 -16.93 -0.50 -5.75
N GLY A 36 -17.64 0.60 -5.50
CA GLY A 36 -19.04 0.57 -5.03
C GLY A 36 -19.14 -0.04 -3.63
N LEU A 37 -20.10 -0.95 -3.41
CA LEU A 37 -20.34 -1.56 -2.10
C LEU A 37 -19.53 -2.85 -1.93
N VAL A 38 -18.72 -2.96 -0.87
CA VAL A 38 -17.75 -4.05 -0.67
C VAL A 38 -17.98 -4.82 0.63
N GLY A 39 -17.80 -6.15 0.57
CA GLY A 39 -17.82 -7.06 1.72
C GLY A 39 -19.22 -7.35 2.28
N GLY A 40 -19.29 -8.20 3.32
CA GLY A 40 -20.57 -8.66 3.87
C GLY A 40 -21.44 -7.56 4.47
N ARG A 41 -20.83 -6.51 5.03
CA ARG A 41 -21.53 -5.30 5.52
C ARG A 41 -21.78 -4.25 4.43
N ARG A 42 -21.42 -4.53 3.17
CA ARG A 42 -21.62 -3.64 2.02
C ARG A 42 -21.08 -2.22 2.28
N ALA A 43 -19.85 -2.12 2.78
CA ALA A 43 -19.27 -0.81 3.04
C ALA A 43 -19.12 0.01 1.76
N ASP A 44 -19.38 1.31 1.84
CA ASP A 44 -19.40 2.19 0.68
C ASP A 44 -18.00 2.68 0.27
N PHE A 45 -17.43 2.01 -0.72
CA PHE A 45 -16.18 2.35 -1.38
C PHE A 45 -16.40 2.99 -2.77
N SER A 46 -17.54 3.67 -2.98
CA SER A 46 -17.77 4.46 -4.21
C SER A 46 -16.71 5.55 -4.43
N THR A 47 -16.07 6.03 -3.37
CA THR A 47 -14.94 6.99 -3.46
C THR A 47 -13.57 6.31 -3.44
N SER A 48 -13.46 5.03 -3.85
CA SER A 48 -12.18 4.28 -3.80
C SER A 48 -11.07 4.90 -4.66
N VAL A 49 -11.42 5.57 -5.76
CA VAL A 49 -10.45 6.30 -6.60
C VAL A 49 -9.73 7.39 -5.81
N ASP A 50 -10.49 8.21 -5.09
CA ASP A 50 -9.94 9.29 -4.27
C ASP A 50 -9.17 8.73 -3.07
N ASN A 51 -9.69 7.67 -2.45
CA ASN A 51 -9.09 7.01 -1.30
C ASN A 51 -7.71 6.43 -1.64
N GLU A 52 -7.62 5.60 -2.69
CA GLU A 52 -6.35 4.99 -3.08
C GLU A 52 -5.33 6.03 -3.54
N TRP A 53 -5.75 7.02 -4.33
CA TRP A 53 -4.87 8.11 -4.74
C TRP A 53 -4.26 8.81 -3.51
N LEU A 54 -5.10 9.16 -2.53
CA LEU A 54 -4.66 9.86 -1.33
C LEU A 54 -3.71 9.01 -0.48
N CYS A 55 -4.00 7.72 -0.32
CA CYS A 55 -3.12 6.80 0.39
C CYS A 55 -1.75 6.69 -0.29
N LEU A 56 -1.69 6.56 -1.62
CA LEU A 56 -0.43 6.53 -2.35
C LEU A 56 0.34 7.86 -2.21
N ARG A 57 -0.34 9.01 -2.23
CA ARG A 57 0.29 10.32 -2.00
C ARG A 57 0.84 10.46 -0.59
N VAL A 58 0.11 10.04 0.43
CA VAL A 58 0.58 10.02 1.83
C VAL A 58 1.83 9.17 1.98
N MET A 59 1.84 7.96 1.42
CA MET A 59 3.00 7.07 1.47
C MET A 59 4.22 7.66 0.75
N ALA A 60 4.00 8.26 -0.43
CA ALA A 60 5.06 8.97 -1.16
C ALA A 60 5.62 10.16 -0.36
N ALA A 61 4.77 10.93 0.31
CA ALA A 61 5.17 12.05 1.16
C ALA A 61 5.96 11.61 2.41
N TYR A 62 5.73 10.40 2.91
CA TYR A 62 6.63 9.76 3.90
C TYR A 62 7.98 9.30 3.31
N GLY A 63 8.17 9.40 1.99
CA GLY A 63 9.38 8.99 1.29
C GLY A 63 9.41 7.51 0.92
N LEU A 64 8.25 6.82 0.94
CA LEU A 64 8.18 5.42 0.53
C LEU A 64 8.09 5.32 -1.01
N PRO A 65 8.78 4.36 -1.65
CA PRO A 65 8.61 4.10 -3.07
C PRO A 65 7.18 3.62 -3.33
N THR A 66 6.39 4.38 -4.08
CA THR A 66 5.02 4.02 -4.44
C THR A 66 4.79 4.07 -5.94
N ALA A 67 3.80 3.32 -6.41
CA ALA A 67 3.29 3.48 -7.76
C ALA A 67 2.77 4.91 -7.95
N ARG A 68 3.10 5.52 -9.09
CA ARG A 68 2.58 6.83 -9.46
C ARG A 68 1.13 6.68 -9.90
N ALA A 69 0.28 7.58 -9.44
CA ALA A 69 -1.12 7.57 -9.81
C ALA A 69 -1.65 8.98 -10.02
N GLU A 70 -2.52 9.13 -11.01
CA GLU A 70 -3.29 10.33 -11.26
C GLU A 70 -4.78 9.99 -11.29
N ILE A 71 -5.63 10.97 -10.99
CA ILE A 71 -7.08 10.82 -11.15
C ILE A 71 -7.47 11.46 -12.48
N ALA A 72 -8.13 10.68 -13.32
CA ALA A 72 -8.64 11.14 -14.60
C ALA A 72 -10.15 10.91 -14.69
N THR A 73 -10.81 11.69 -15.54
CA THR A 73 -12.24 11.54 -15.83
C THR A 73 -12.41 11.32 -17.33
N PHE A 74 -13.09 10.24 -17.70
CA PHE A 74 -13.40 9.86 -19.07
C PHE A 74 -14.92 9.85 -19.25
N GLY A 75 -15.47 10.88 -19.90
CA GLY A 75 -16.92 11.08 -19.92
C GLY A 75 -17.46 11.27 -18.50
N GLN A 76 -18.35 10.38 -18.06
CA GLN A 76 -18.88 10.37 -16.70
C GLN A 76 -18.04 9.50 -15.73
N GLN A 77 -17.04 8.77 -16.23
CA GLN A 77 -16.31 7.79 -15.44
C GLN A 77 -15.07 8.43 -14.80
N ARG A 78 -15.05 8.50 -13.46
CA ARG A 78 -13.85 8.83 -12.67
C ARG A 78 -13.01 7.57 -12.50
N VAL A 79 -11.70 7.68 -12.73
CA VAL A 79 -10.77 6.53 -12.79
C VAL A 79 -9.47 6.88 -12.08
N LEU A 80 -8.93 5.92 -11.33
CA LEU A 80 -7.54 5.98 -10.88
C LEU A 80 -6.64 5.41 -11.97
N VAL A 81 -5.74 6.23 -12.51
CA VAL A 81 -4.77 5.85 -13.54
C VAL A 81 -3.43 5.63 -12.86
N VAL A 82 -3.02 4.37 -12.73
CA VAL A 82 -1.78 3.97 -12.05
C VAL A 82 -0.71 3.62 -13.08
N GLU A 83 0.42 4.30 -13.05
CA GLU A 83 1.58 4.00 -13.89
C GLU A 83 2.17 2.64 -13.50
N ARG A 84 2.36 1.79 -14.51
CA ARG A 84 2.92 0.46 -14.31
C ARG A 84 4.42 0.53 -14.10
N PHE A 85 4.86 0.18 -12.91
CA PHE A 85 6.27 0.07 -12.54
C PHE A 85 6.94 -1.22 -13.03
N ASP A 86 6.18 -2.15 -13.64
CA ASP A 86 6.71 -3.32 -14.36
C ASP A 86 6.93 -3.05 -15.86
N ARG A 87 7.07 -1.78 -16.24
CA ARG A 87 7.32 -1.31 -17.60
C ARG A 87 8.49 -0.33 -17.59
N THR A 88 9.27 -0.33 -18.68
CA THR A 88 10.31 0.67 -18.88
C THR A 88 10.54 0.91 -20.37
N LEU A 89 10.99 2.11 -20.73
CA LEU A 89 11.47 2.36 -22.08
C LEU A 89 12.89 1.79 -22.26
N SER A 90 13.21 1.36 -23.47
CA SER A 90 14.59 1.08 -23.86
C SER A 90 15.45 2.34 -23.76
N ARG A 91 16.78 2.19 -23.70
CA ARG A 91 17.71 3.31 -23.53
C ARG A 91 17.60 4.38 -24.62
N ASP A 92 17.24 3.98 -25.84
CA ASP A 92 17.00 4.85 -26.99
C ASP A 92 15.55 5.39 -27.07
N GLY A 93 14.68 5.02 -26.11
CA GLY A 93 13.29 5.45 -26.04
C GLY A 93 12.35 4.82 -27.08
N THR A 94 12.84 3.92 -27.93
CA THR A 94 12.08 3.42 -29.09
C THR A 94 11.18 2.23 -28.78
N ARG A 95 11.44 1.50 -27.68
CA ARG A 95 10.74 0.26 -27.33
C ARG A 95 10.23 0.31 -25.90
N LEU A 96 9.00 -0.16 -25.71
CA LEU A 96 8.45 -0.42 -24.39
C LEU A 96 8.75 -1.86 -23.96
N LEU A 97 9.51 -2.01 -22.89
CA LEU A 97 9.94 -3.29 -22.33
C LEU A 97 9.11 -3.66 -21.10
N ARG A 98 8.97 -4.97 -20.85
CA ARG A 98 8.38 -5.51 -19.62
C ARG A 98 9.49 -5.86 -18.64
N LEU A 99 9.34 -5.44 -17.40
CA LEU A 99 10.18 -5.89 -16.29
C LEU A 99 9.54 -7.12 -15.66
N MET A 100 10.35 -8.12 -15.33
CA MET A 100 9.86 -9.32 -14.66
C MET A 100 9.57 -9.00 -13.19
N GLN A 101 8.38 -9.36 -12.72
CA GLN A 101 7.90 -9.05 -11.39
C GLN A 101 7.05 -10.20 -10.87
N GLU A 102 7.18 -10.47 -9.57
CA GLU A 102 6.41 -11.48 -8.85
C GLU A 102 5.85 -10.87 -7.56
N ASP A 103 4.61 -11.22 -7.20
CA ASP A 103 4.09 -10.91 -5.87
C ASP A 103 4.63 -11.87 -4.79
N PHE A 104 4.50 -11.53 -3.51
CA PHE A 104 5.08 -12.37 -2.45
C PHE A 104 4.40 -13.73 -2.31
N CYS A 105 3.16 -13.93 -2.78
CA CYS A 105 2.61 -15.29 -2.84
C CYS A 105 3.38 -16.12 -3.89
N GLN A 106 3.65 -15.56 -5.06
CA GLN A 106 4.43 -16.23 -6.10
C GLN A 106 5.87 -16.52 -5.63
N ALA A 107 6.54 -15.51 -5.08
CA ALA A 107 7.92 -15.62 -4.64
C ALA A 107 8.12 -16.65 -3.50
N THR A 108 7.08 -16.91 -2.69
CA THR A 108 7.09 -17.95 -1.64
C THR A 108 6.41 -19.25 -2.07
N GLY A 109 6.05 -19.41 -3.35
CA GLY A 109 5.36 -20.60 -3.85
C GLY A 109 3.98 -20.84 -3.23
N THR A 110 3.34 -19.80 -2.70
CA THR A 110 2.05 -19.85 -2.03
C THR A 110 0.90 -19.60 -2.99
N SER A 111 -0.20 -20.37 -2.85
CA SER A 111 -1.41 -20.18 -3.66
C SER A 111 -1.95 -18.75 -3.54
N PRO A 112 -2.39 -18.12 -4.64
CA PRO A 112 -2.99 -16.79 -4.58
C PRO A 112 -4.32 -16.75 -3.79
N LEU A 113 -4.93 -17.91 -3.53
CA LEU A 113 -6.13 -18.03 -2.67
C LEU A 113 -5.80 -17.88 -1.19
N LEU A 114 -4.54 -18.07 -0.78
CA LEU A 114 -4.07 -17.95 0.59
C LEU A 114 -3.26 -16.67 0.75
N LYS A 115 -3.77 -15.54 0.24
CA LYS A 115 -3.03 -14.28 0.24
C LYS A 115 -2.95 -13.62 1.63
N TYR A 116 -3.90 -13.92 2.51
CA TYR A 116 -3.96 -13.39 3.88
C TYR A 116 -3.24 -14.30 4.87
N GLU A 117 -2.52 -13.70 5.82
CA GLU A 117 -1.73 -14.46 6.79
C GLU A 117 -2.59 -15.30 7.74
N ASN A 118 -3.77 -14.81 8.11
CA ASN A 118 -4.72 -15.56 8.95
C ASN A 118 -5.36 -16.76 8.23
N GLU A 119 -5.17 -16.88 6.92
CA GLU A 119 -5.62 -18.00 6.09
C GLU A 119 -4.44 -18.93 5.71
N GLY A 120 -3.25 -18.70 6.25
CA GLY A 120 -2.04 -19.48 5.97
C GLY A 120 -1.12 -18.85 4.91
N GLY A 121 -1.39 -17.61 4.51
CA GLY A 121 -0.53 -16.85 3.60
C GLY A 121 0.77 -16.35 4.23
N PRO A 122 1.69 -15.80 3.40
CA PRO A 122 2.95 -15.23 3.89
C PRO A 122 2.70 -14.04 4.81
N GLY A 123 3.36 -14.05 5.97
CA GLY A 123 3.37 -12.95 6.92
C GLY A 123 4.68 -12.15 6.89
N LEU A 124 4.82 -11.24 7.85
CA LEU A 124 6.03 -10.41 7.96
C LEU A 124 7.33 -11.22 8.06
N PRO A 125 7.44 -12.35 8.80
CA PRO A 125 8.67 -13.14 8.84
C PRO A 125 9.12 -13.63 7.46
N GLN A 126 8.19 -14.10 6.62
CA GLN A 126 8.48 -14.56 5.27
C GLN A 126 8.86 -13.38 4.37
N LEU A 127 8.12 -12.27 4.46
CA LEU A 127 8.40 -11.06 3.68
C LEU A 127 9.81 -10.52 3.97
N PHE A 128 10.18 -10.40 5.24
CA PHE A 128 11.49 -9.88 5.65
C PHE A 128 12.62 -10.85 5.32
N THR A 129 12.43 -12.15 5.53
CA THR A 129 13.43 -13.17 5.13
C THR A 129 13.77 -13.08 3.64
N LEU A 130 12.76 -12.91 2.78
CA LEU A 130 13.00 -12.72 1.35
C LEU A 130 13.67 -11.37 1.06
N ALA A 131 13.17 -10.28 1.65
CA ALA A 131 13.71 -8.94 1.42
C ALA A 131 15.17 -8.76 1.86
N GLN A 132 15.66 -9.55 2.83
CA GLN A 132 17.08 -9.59 3.22
C GLN A 132 18.01 -10.02 2.07
N GLN A 133 17.49 -10.72 1.07
CA GLN A 133 18.26 -11.16 -0.11
C GLN A 133 18.22 -10.15 -1.27
N SER A 134 17.50 -9.03 -1.11
CA SER A 134 17.46 -7.95 -2.08
C SER A 134 18.84 -7.33 -2.30
N VAL A 135 19.10 -6.86 -3.53
CA VAL A 135 20.28 -6.04 -3.81
C VAL A 135 20.31 -4.72 -3.01
N ASN A 136 19.14 -4.28 -2.51
CA ASN A 136 18.96 -3.07 -1.70
C ASN A 136 18.35 -3.42 -0.33
N ALA A 137 18.80 -4.50 0.31
CA ALA A 137 18.20 -5.06 1.52
C ALA A 137 17.87 -4.02 2.59
N GLU A 138 18.79 -3.13 2.95
CA GLU A 138 18.56 -2.11 3.99
C GLU A 138 17.33 -1.22 3.68
N GLN A 139 17.27 -0.69 2.44
CA GLN A 139 16.17 0.16 2.00
C GLN A 139 14.86 -0.60 1.88
N ASP A 140 14.90 -1.85 1.42
CA ASP A 140 13.70 -2.67 1.24
C ASP A 140 13.11 -3.12 2.59
N LEU A 141 13.96 -3.46 3.55
CA LEU A 141 13.55 -3.77 4.93
C LEU A 141 12.97 -2.53 5.62
N ARG A 142 13.59 -1.34 5.44
CA ARG A 142 13.01 -0.06 5.90
C ARG A 142 11.65 0.19 5.26
N THR A 143 11.52 -0.03 3.95
CA THR A 143 10.27 0.17 3.22
C THR A 143 9.16 -0.76 3.74
N LEU A 144 9.46 -2.04 3.95
CA LEU A 144 8.50 -3.00 4.51
C LEU A 144 8.06 -2.60 5.92
N MET A 145 9.01 -2.25 6.80
CA MET A 145 8.68 -1.87 8.17
C MET A 145 7.86 -0.58 8.22
N ALA A 146 8.26 0.43 7.44
CA ALA A 146 7.54 1.69 7.35
C ALA A 146 6.14 1.52 6.77
N ALA A 147 5.97 0.66 5.76
CA ALA A 147 4.66 0.33 5.21
C ALA A 147 3.71 -0.22 6.29
N GLN A 148 4.18 -1.08 7.19
CA GLN A 148 3.33 -1.61 8.28
C GLN A 148 2.89 -0.52 9.26
N VAL A 149 3.79 0.42 9.61
CA VAL A 149 3.44 1.56 10.45
C VAL A 149 2.42 2.46 9.75
N VAL A 150 2.66 2.79 8.48
CA VAL A 150 1.78 3.68 7.72
C VAL A 150 0.42 3.03 7.42
N PHE A 151 0.36 1.72 7.17
CA PHE A 151 -0.90 0.97 7.07
C PHE A 151 -1.69 1.04 8.38
N TRP A 152 -1.01 0.94 9.53
CA TRP A 152 -1.64 1.15 10.82
C TRP A 152 -2.19 2.57 10.98
N LEU A 153 -1.38 3.60 10.66
CA LEU A 153 -1.76 5.01 10.73
C LEU A 153 -2.98 5.31 9.84
N LEU A 154 -3.00 4.77 8.62
CA LEU A 154 -4.07 4.92 7.63
C LEU A 154 -5.29 4.04 7.89
N ARG A 155 -5.26 3.12 8.84
CA ARG A 155 -6.27 2.05 8.96
C ARG A 155 -6.48 1.31 7.64
N ALA A 156 -5.39 0.93 6.97
CA ALA A 156 -5.42 0.18 5.72
C ALA A 156 -5.43 -1.33 6.00
N PRO A 157 -6.57 -2.03 5.89
CA PRO A 157 -6.68 -3.42 6.34
C PRO A 157 -6.15 -4.44 5.33
N ASP A 158 -6.06 -4.07 4.05
CA ASP A 158 -5.90 -5.03 2.96
C ASP A 158 -4.45 -5.18 2.45
N GLY A 159 -3.45 -4.86 3.28
CA GLY A 159 -2.02 -4.97 2.92
C GLY A 159 -1.50 -6.42 2.96
N HIS A 160 -2.08 -7.32 2.16
CA HIS A 160 -1.76 -8.76 2.16
C HIS A 160 -0.57 -9.12 1.24
N ALA A 161 -0.14 -10.38 1.21
CA ALA A 161 1.11 -10.77 0.53
C ALA A 161 1.12 -10.44 -0.99
N LYS A 162 -0.05 -10.41 -1.65
CA LYS A 162 -0.13 -10.01 -3.06
C LYS A 162 -0.01 -8.50 -3.33
N ASN A 163 0.02 -7.65 -2.30
CA ASN A 163 0.23 -6.19 -2.45
C ASN A 163 1.71 -5.79 -2.30
N PHE A 164 2.59 -6.78 -2.09
CA PHE A 164 4.02 -6.61 -2.14
C PHE A 164 4.55 -7.41 -3.32
N SER A 165 5.55 -6.88 -4.00
CA SER A 165 6.19 -7.56 -5.13
C SER A 165 7.69 -7.36 -5.12
N ILE A 166 8.40 -8.28 -5.77
CA ILE A 166 9.81 -8.14 -6.11
C ILE A 166 9.96 -7.97 -7.62
N GLN A 167 10.95 -7.18 -8.04
CA GLN A 167 11.36 -7.04 -9.43
C GLN A 167 12.63 -7.83 -9.66
N LEU A 168 12.62 -8.77 -10.62
CA LEU A 168 13.79 -9.54 -11.00
C LEU A 168 14.66 -8.71 -11.94
N LEU A 169 15.95 -8.61 -11.63
CA LEU A 169 16.89 -7.76 -12.36
C LEU A 169 17.51 -8.51 -13.54
N ALA A 170 17.47 -7.89 -14.72
CA ALA A 170 18.06 -8.46 -15.92
C ALA A 170 19.58 -8.55 -15.82
N GLY A 171 20.17 -9.61 -16.39
CA GLY A 171 21.62 -9.77 -16.51
C GLY A 171 22.35 -10.19 -15.22
N GLN A 172 21.63 -10.42 -14.11
CA GLN A 172 22.20 -10.91 -12.87
C GLN A 172 21.32 -12.04 -12.32
N THR A 173 21.77 -13.30 -12.46
CA THR A 173 20.99 -14.48 -12.09
C THR A 173 20.49 -14.40 -10.64
N GLY A 174 19.17 -14.41 -10.46
CA GLY A 174 18.52 -14.45 -9.14
C GLY A 174 18.57 -13.14 -8.34
N ARG A 175 19.09 -12.03 -8.88
CA ARG A 175 19.06 -10.74 -8.17
C ARG A 175 17.70 -10.07 -8.32
N PHE A 176 17.20 -9.53 -7.22
CA PHE A 176 15.93 -8.81 -7.18
C PHE A 176 15.98 -7.65 -6.20
N ARG A 177 14.94 -6.81 -6.24
CA ARG A 177 14.64 -5.77 -5.25
C ARG A 177 13.14 -5.66 -5.02
N LEU A 178 12.72 -5.01 -3.94
CA LEU A 178 11.31 -4.69 -3.70
C LEU A 178 10.78 -3.76 -4.79
N ALA A 179 9.59 -4.05 -5.30
CA ALA A 179 8.85 -3.16 -6.19
C ALA A 179 8.24 -1.99 -5.38
N PRO A 180 7.89 -0.86 -6.02
CA PRO A 180 7.12 0.20 -5.36
C PRO A 180 5.83 -0.34 -4.74
N LEU A 181 5.36 0.27 -3.64
CA LEU A 181 4.10 -0.06 -2.98
C LEU A 181 2.90 0.40 -3.82
N TYR A 182 1.82 -0.37 -3.80
CA TYR A 182 0.63 -0.14 -4.63
C TYR A 182 -0.61 -0.71 -3.95
N ASP A 183 -1.81 -0.28 -4.41
CA ASP A 183 -3.09 -0.87 -4.00
C ASP A 183 -3.33 -0.75 -2.49
N VAL A 184 -3.21 0.49 -2.00
CA VAL A 184 -3.37 0.84 -0.58
C VAL A 184 -4.61 1.71 -0.44
N MET A 185 -5.55 1.27 0.40
CA MET A 185 -6.77 2.02 0.70
C MET A 185 -7.01 2.09 2.20
N SER A 186 -7.41 3.27 2.67
CA SER A 186 -7.79 3.50 4.06
C SER A 186 -9.22 3.05 4.31
N ALA A 187 -9.48 2.46 5.48
CA ALA A 187 -10.83 2.22 5.95
C ALA A 187 -11.49 3.46 6.59
N TYR A 188 -10.75 4.54 6.90
CA TYR A 188 -11.32 5.72 7.58
C TYR A 188 -12.62 6.26 6.97
N PRO A 189 -12.76 6.36 5.63
CA PRO A 189 -14.01 6.84 5.02
C PRO A 189 -15.24 6.03 5.40
N VAL A 190 -15.08 4.73 5.64
CA VAL A 190 -16.15 3.77 5.88
C VAL A 190 -16.25 3.29 7.33
N ILE A 191 -15.40 3.80 8.24
CA ILE A 191 -15.53 3.49 9.67
C ILE A 191 -16.72 4.23 10.27
N GLY A 192 -17.54 3.50 11.01
CA GLY A 192 -18.64 4.04 11.80
C GLY A 192 -19.65 2.97 12.21
N ASP A 193 -20.73 3.40 12.88
CA ASP A 193 -21.76 2.52 13.44
C ASP A 193 -23.06 2.48 12.60
N GLY A 194 -23.08 3.16 11.45
CA GLY A 194 -24.21 3.24 10.53
C GLY A 194 -24.32 2.06 9.55
N PRO A 195 -25.40 2.02 8.75
CA PRO A 195 -25.51 1.07 7.65
C PRO A 195 -24.38 1.28 6.63
N ASN A 196 -23.91 0.21 5.99
CA ASN A 196 -22.82 0.25 5.02
C ASN A 196 -21.50 0.84 5.59
N GLN A 197 -21.26 0.63 6.90
CA GLN A 197 -20.03 1.01 7.58
C GLN A 197 -19.39 -0.19 8.27
N TRP A 198 -18.07 -0.10 8.44
CA TRP A 198 -17.28 -1.07 9.18
C TRP A 198 -17.07 -0.61 10.62
N SER A 199 -17.29 -1.54 11.55
CA SER A 199 -16.94 -1.35 12.96
C SER A 199 -15.43 -1.23 13.09
N GLY A 200 -14.97 -0.13 13.69
CA GLY A 200 -13.54 0.11 13.92
C GLY A 200 -12.88 -0.96 14.79
N ARG A 201 -13.64 -1.66 15.65
CA ARG A 201 -13.12 -2.75 16.49
C ARG A 201 -12.80 -4.01 15.69
N ASP A 202 -13.54 -4.25 14.62
CA ASP A 202 -13.41 -5.45 13.79
C ASP A 202 -12.33 -5.31 12.72
N LEU A 203 -11.83 -4.09 12.48
CA LEU A 203 -10.74 -3.86 11.55
C LEU A 203 -9.45 -4.54 12.01
N LYS A 204 -8.77 -5.15 11.05
CA LYS A 204 -7.52 -5.90 11.22
C LYS A 204 -6.52 -5.51 10.14
N LEU A 205 -5.24 -5.51 10.47
CA LEU A 205 -4.18 -5.61 9.47
C LEU A 205 -4.25 -7.00 8.80
N ALA A 206 -3.88 -7.08 7.52
CA ALA A 206 -3.78 -8.36 6.81
C ALA A 206 -2.62 -9.24 7.30
N MET A 207 -1.57 -8.61 7.86
CA MET A 207 -0.43 -9.29 8.49
C MET A 207 -0.30 -8.82 9.93
N ALA A 208 -0.04 -9.75 10.85
CA ALA A 208 0.08 -9.45 12.26
C ALA A 208 1.41 -8.78 12.60
N LEU A 209 1.34 -7.84 13.54
CA LEU A 209 2.51 -7.48 14.32
C LEU A 209 2.82 -8.58 15.34
N LEU A 210 4.11 -8.80 15.59
CA LEU A 210 4.63 -9.93 16.34
C LEU A 210 5.07 -9.49 17.74
N GLY A 211 4.42 -10.01 18.78
CA GLY A 211 4.80 -9.84 20.19
C GLY A 211 4.82 -11.20 20.90
N ARG A 212 4.47 -11.26 22.18
CA ARG A 212 4.17 -12.56 22.83
C ARG A 212 3.06 -13.31 22.09
N ASN A 213 2.06 -12.56 21.63
CA ASN A 213 0.99 -13.01 20.75
C ASN A 213 1.08 -12.29 19.39
N ARG A 214 0.24 -12.73 18.45
CA ARG A 214 0.08 -12.09 17.13
C ARG A 214 -1.03 -11.04 17.22
N HIS A 215 -0.76 -9.83 16.73
CA HIS A 215 -1.68 -8.69 16.84
C HIS A 215 -2.15 -8.22 15.46
N PHE A 216 -3.42 -8.50 15.15
CA PHE A 216 -4.07 -8.07 13.90
C PHE A 216 -4.98 -6.86 14.10
N HIS A 217 -5.78 -6.85 15.15
CA HIS A 217 -6.82 -5.82 15.36
C HIS A 217 -6.20 -4.45 15.65
N PHE A 218 -6.54 -3.43 14.86
CA PHE A 218 -5.95 -2.10 14.99
C PHE A 218 -6.06 -1.52 16.40
N HIS A 219 -7.19 -1.70 17.07
CA HIS A 219 -7.45 -1.18 18.41
C HIS A 219 -6.63 -1.87 19.52
N THR A 220 -6.04 -3.03 19.24
CA THR A 220 -5.17 -3.77 20.18
C THR A 220 -3.69 -3.53 19.93
N ILE A 221 -3.36 -2.94 18.78
CA ILE A 221 -1.98 -2.66 18.39
C ILE A 221 -1.48 -1.42 19.16
N ARG A 222 -0.25 -1.52 19.65
CA ARG A 222 0.45 -0.52 20.46
C ARG A 222 1.86 -0.33 19.91
N ARG A 223 2.49 0.79 20.24
CA ARG A 223 3.85 1.17 19.80
C ARG A 223 4.85 0.04 20.03
N ARG A 224 4.81 -0.57 21.21
CA ARG A 224 5.68 -1.72 21.57
C ARG A 224 5.57 -2.92 20.62
N HIS A 225 4.42 -3.13 19.96
CA HIS A 225 4.25 -4.26 19.04
C HIS A 225 5.04 -4.07 17.75
N PHE A 226 5.27 -2.82 17.32
CA PHE A 226 6.18 -2.53 16.22
C PHE A 226 7.64 -2.81 16.60
N ASN A 227 8.04 -2.45 17.83
CA ASN A 227 9.38 -2.74 18.34
C ASN A 227 9.65 -4.24 18.44
N SER A 228 8.72 -5.00 19.00
CA SER A 228 8.85 -6.46 19.07
C SER A 228 8.83 -7.11 17.68
N THR A 229 8.07 -6.55 16.74
CA THR A 229 8.08 -7.01 15.34
C THR A 229 9.45 -6.78 14.71
N ALA A 230 9.98 -5.55 14.79
CA ALA A 230 11.29 -5.19 14.24
C ALA A 230 12.39 -6.16 14.66
N LYS A 231 12.44 -6.50 15.96
CA LYS A 231 13.40 -7.47 16.50
C LYS A 231 13.18 -8.87 15.93
N LYS A 232 11.94 -9.34 15.89
CA LYS A 232 11.59 -10.70 15.43
C LYS A 232 11.81 -10.94 13.94
N VAL A 233 11.70 -9.90 13.12
CA VAL A 233 11.90 -10.00 11.66
C VAL A 233 13.30 -9.60 11.21
N GLY A 234 14.20 -9.29 12.16
CA GLY A 234 15.58 -8.90 11.86
C GLY A 234 15.72 -7.52 11.21
N TYR A 235 14.75 -6.62 11.42
CA TYR A 235 14.85 -5.22 10.96
C TYR A 235 15.84 -4.42 11.81
N GLY A 236 15.86 -4.67 13.12
CA GLY A 236 16.71 -3.99 14.10
C GLY A 236 16.22 -4.26 15.51
N GLU A 237 16.97 -3.81 16.53
CA GLU A 237 16.60 -4.02 17.95
C GLU A 237 15.26 -3.39 18.33
N SER A 238 14.84 -2.33 17.62
CA SER A 238 13.52 -1.72 17.76
C SER A 238 13.11 -0.98 16.48
N ALA A 239 11.84 -0.57 16.41
CA ALA A 239 11.32 0.31 15.35
C ALA A 239 11.34 1.79 15.76
N GLU A 240 11.85 2.13 16.95
CA GLU A 240 11.70 3.47 17.54
C GLU A 240 12.25 4.61 16.67
N PRO A 241 13.44 4.50 16.04
CA PRO A 241 13.91 5.56 15.15
C PRO A 241 12.95 5.83 14.00
N LEU A 242 12.38 4.77 13.40
CA LEU A 242 11.41 4.87 12.33
C LEU A 242 10.05 5.42 12.83
N LEU A 243 9.59 4.96 14.00
CA LEU A 243 8.34 5.45 14.59
C LEU A 243 8.41 6.95 14.87
N ARG A 244 9.50 7.44 15.48
CA ARG A 244 9.70 8.87 15.73
C ARG A 244 9.70 9.67 14.44
N ASP A 245 10.50 9.26 13.45
CA ASP A 245 10.56 9.90 12.13
C ASP A 245 9.17 10.03 11.48
N LEU A 246 8.39 8.93 11.46
CA LEU A 246 7.05 8.95 10.87
C LEU A 246 6.07 9.84 11.67
N ILE A 247 6.10 9.78 13.01
CA ILE A 247 5.23 10.60 13.86
C ILE A 247 5.54 12.09 13.68
N GLU A 248 6.82 12.47 13.82
CA GLU A 248 7.30 13.85 13.70
C GLU A 248 6.99 14.46 12.33
N ARG A 249 7.10 13.67 11.25
CA ARG A 249 6.79 14.12 9.89
C ARG A 249 5.31 14.16 9.56
N THR A 250 4.44 13.53 10.35
CA THR A 250 3.01 13.39 10.00
C THR A 250 2.29 14.73 9.76
N PRO A 251 2.47 15.78 10.57
CA PRO A 251 1.85 17.09 10.30
C PRO A 251 2.26 17.66 8.94
N ALA A 252 3.57 17.69 8.64
CA ALA A 252 4.08 18.19 7.37
C ALA A 252 3.61 17.36 6.17
N VAL A 253 3.53 16.03 6.33
CA VAL A 253 2.96 15.13 5.30
C VAL A 253 1.51 15.46 5.02
N VAL A 254 0.70 15.71 6.05
CA VAL A 254 -0.71 16.09 5.89
C VAL A 254 -0.84 17.43 5.16
N ASP A 255 -0.05 18.43 5.54
CA ASP A 255 -0.09 19.75 4.91
C ASP A 255 0.33 19.69 3.44
N GLN A 256 1.40 18.97 3.14
CA GLN A 256 1.85 18.74 1.77
C GLN A 256 0.77 18.08 0.92
N VAL A 257 0.23 16.94 1.39
CA VAL A 257 -0.75 16.17 0.61
C VAL A 257 -2.07 16.93 0.46
N ARG A 258 -2.47 17.72 1.46
CA ARG A 258 -3.65 18.59 1.38
C ARG A 258 -3.49 19.67 0.30
N ALA A 259 -2.30 20.22 0.13
CA ALA A 259 -2.01 21.20 -0.91
C ALA A 259 -1.99 20.58 -2.33
N GLU A 260 -1.82 19.26 -2.43
CA GLU A 260 -1.73 18.52 -3.70
C GLU A 260 -3.07 17.95 -4.18
N LEU A 261 -4.15 18.10 -3.39
CA LEU A 261 -5.47 17.56 -3.73
C LEU A 261 -5.95 18.11 -5.08
N PRO A 262 -6.36 17.25 -6.04
CA PRO A 262 -6.83 17.71 -7.32
C PRO A 262 -8.20 18.38 -7.20
N ALA A 263 -8.56 19.19 -8.20
CA ALA A 263 -9.89 19.76 -8.29
C ALA A 263 -10.97 18.66 -8.32
N GLY A 264 -12.07 18.88 -7.60
CA GLY A 264 -13.18 17.92 -7.50
C GLY A 264 -12.88 16.69 -6.64
N PHE A 265 -11.81 16.69 -5.84
CA PHE A 265 -11.51 15.62 -4.89
C PHE A 265 -12.55 15.57 -3.73
N SER A 266 -12.92 14.36 -3.30
CA SER A 266 -13.84 14.15 -2.18
C SER A 266 -13.27 14.68 -0.86
N GLN A 267 -13.85 15.79 -0.38
CA GLN A 267 -13.46 16.39 0.91
C GLN A 267 -13.71 15.43 2.08
N VAL A 268 -14.77 14.62 2.02
CA VAL A 268 -15.05 13.60 3.03
C VAL A 268 -13.91 12.58 3.15
N VAL A 269 -13.35 12.14 2.01
CA VAL A 269 -12.19 11.25 2.00
C VAL A 269 -10.96 11.97 2.55
N ALA A 270 -10.69 13.19 2.08
CA ALA A 270 -9.54 13.97 2.53
C ALA A 270 -9.55 14.16 4.06
N ASP A 271 -10.67 14.63 4.61
CA ASP A 271 -10.77 14.96 6.03
C ASP A 271 -10.74 13.71 6.92
N LYS A 272 -11.46 12.64 6.54
CA LYS A 272 -11.44 11.40 7.31
C LYS A 272 -10.08 10.72 7.30
N VAL A 273 -9.42 10.64 6.14
CA VAL A 273 -8.11 9.97 6.02
C VAL A 273 -7.01 10.79 6.68
N LEU A 274 -6.89 12.09 6.36
CA LEU A 274 -5.83 12.94 6.90
C LEU A 274 -6.04 13.25 8.39
N GLY A 275 -7.29 13.48 8.81
CA GLY A 275 -7.63 13.64 10.22
C GLY A 275 -7.38 12.37 11.02
N GLY A 276 -7.73 11.20 10.47
CA GLY A 276 -7.43 9.90 11.03
C GLY A 276 -5.93 9.64 11.16
N LEU A 277 -5.14 9.98 10.14
CA LEU A 277 -3.68 9.86 10.14
C LEU A 277 -3.06 10.68 11.28
N LEU A 278 -3.46 11.95 11.44
CA LEU A 278 -3.00 12.82 12.53
C LEU A 278 -3.38 12.26 13.91
N ALA A 279 -4.61 11.78 14.06
CA ALA A 279 -5.07 11.20 15.32
C ALA A 279 -4.31 9.91 15.68
N ALA A 280 -4.04 9.06 14.69
CA ALA A 280 -3.27 7.83 14.89
C ALA A 280 -1.80 8.11 15.26
N ALA A 281 -1.17 9.11 14.63
CA ALA A 281 0.18 9.53 14.98
C ALA A 281 0.26 10.04 16.43
N ARG A 282 -0.68 10.90 16.84
CA ARG A 282 -0.79 11.32 18.25
C ARG A 282 -0.96 10.15 19.21
N ALA A 283 -1.80 9.17 18.85
CA ALA A 283 -2.00 7.99 19.69
C ALA A 283 -0.71 7.17 19.87
N LEU A 284 0.11 7.00 18.82
CA LEU A 284 1.42 6.35 18.95
C LEU A 284 2.41 7.17 19.78
N GLU A 285 2.34 8.50 19.72
CA GLU A 285 3.20 9.33 20.55
C GLU A 285 2.84 9.18 22.02
N THR A 286 1.55 9.25 22.37
CA THR A 286 1.10 9.08 23.76
C THR A 286 1.31 7.68 24.33
N ASP A 287 1.28 6.63 23.50
CA ASP A 287 1.51 5.25 23.96
C ASP A 287 2.96 5.00 24.40
N ARG A 288 3.90 5.89 24.05
CA ARG A 288 5.27 5.86 24.58
C ARG A 288 5.30 6.07 26.09
N ASP A 289 4.49 7.02 26.59
CA ASP A 289 4.51 7.46 27.97
C ASP A 289 3.73 6.52 28.91
N ALA A 290 2.89 5.64 28.34
CA ALA A 290 2.13 4.62 29.08
C ALA A 290 2.91 3.31 29.30
N GLY A 291 4.16 3.24 28.83
CA GLY A 291 4.98 2.02 28.80
C GLY A 291 6.20 2.02 29.73
N THR A 292 6.37 3.06 30.57
CA THR A 292 7.33 3.08 31.68
C THR A 292 6.72 2.51 32.96
#